data_AF-A0A937THG6-F1
#
_entry.id   AF-A0A937THG6-F1
#
_cell.length_a   1.000
_cell.length_b   1.000
_cell.length_c   1.000
_cell.angle_alpha   90.00
_cell.angle_beta   90.00
_cell.angle_gamma   90.00
#
_symmetry.space_group_name_H-M   'P 1'
#
loop_
_entity.id
_entity.type
_entity.pdbx_description
1 polymer ?
#
loop_
_entity_poly.entity_id
_entity_poly.type
_entity_poly.pdbx_seq_one_letter_code
_entity_poly.pdbx_strand_id
1 'polypeptide(L)'
;MNTRERFHAVMNFQPFDRLPLLEWAGWWTSTTDRWHAEGLPADITDRYAICQHFGLDVYKQDWFGVCGPDCPQPTSHGSGIIDSKEDYERVLPHLYPAHPVDVERWQEWAEEQRQGDVVLWFTVDGFFWFARRLLGIEKHLFAFYDQPELMHQINSDLADWILLVIEQ
;
A
#
# COMPACT_ATOMS: atom_id res chain seq x y z
N MET A 1 0.73 26.18 8.73
CA MET A 1 1.47 25.33 7.77
C MET A 1 0.43 24.60 6.92
N ASN A 2 0.68 24.38 5.64
CA ASN A 2 -0.14 23.45 4.86
C ASN A 2 0.20 21.99 5.22
N THR A 3 -0.54 21.03 4.67
CA THR A 3 -0.37 19.60 4.99
C THR A 3 1.04 19.10 4.63
N ARG A 4 1.58 19.51 3.48
CA ARG A 4 2.93 19.12 3.06
C ARG A 4 4.04 19.71 3.93
N GLU A 5 3.95 20.99 4.26
CA GLU A 5 4.88 21.69 5.16
C GLU A 5 4.88 21.04 6.55
N ARG A 6 3.68 20.75 7.09
CA ARG A 6 3.52 20.09 8.38
C ARG A 6 4.16 18.70 8.38
N PHE A 7 3.90 17.90 7.34
CA PHE A 7 4.53 16.60 7.18
C PHE A 7 6.05 16.70 7.18
N HIS A 8 6.63 17.57 6.36
CA HIS A 8 8.09 17.74 6.31
C HIS A 8 8.66 18.24 7.62
N ALA A 9 8.00 19.16 8.34
CA ALA A 9 8.49 19.62 9.63
C ALA A 9 8.51 18.49 10.67
N VAL A 10 7.43 17.70 10.75
CA VAL A 10 7.35 16.56 11.66
C VAL A 10 8.41 15.50 11.35
N MET A 11 8.54 15.10 10.08
CA MET A 11 9.49 14.06 9.67
C MET A 11 10.95 14.48 9.81
N ASN A 12 11.23 15.79 9.75
CA ASN A 12 12.58 16.35 9.91
C ASN A 12 12.84 16.91 11.32
N PHE A 13 11.99 16.61 12.30
CA PHE A 13 12.11 17.07 13.69
C PHE A 13 12.28 18.60 13.82
N GLN A 14 11.61 19.35 12.96
CA GLN A 14 11.55 20.81 12.98
C GLN A 14 10.31 21.31 13.74
N PRO A 15 10.26 22.58 14.16
CA PRO A 15 9.06 23.17 14.73
C PRO A 15 7.85 23.05 13.79
N PHE A 16 6.69 22.66 14.33
CA PHE A 16 5.43 22.49 13.60
C PHE A 16 4.25 23.14 14.34
N ASP A 17 3.14 23.39 13.63
CA ASP A 17 1.95 24.07 14.18
C ASP A 17 1.02 23.14 14.97
N ARG A 18 0.81 21.91 14.49
CA ARG A 18 0.12 20.80 15.16
C ARG A 18 0.60 19.46 14.63
N LEU A 19 0.27 18.37 15.32
CA LEU A 19 0.45 17.04 14.77
C LEU A 19 -0.49 16.82 13.56
N PRO A 20 -0.05 16.11 12.51
CA PRO A 20 -0.91 15.67 11.43
C PRO A 20 -2.07 14.83 11.95
N LEU A 21 -3.28 15.07 11.43
CA LEU A 21 -4.48 14.30 11.73
C LEU A 21 -4.85 13.51 10.49
N LEU A 22 -4.57 12.21 10.52
CA LEU A 22 -4.75 11.33 9.37
C LEU A 22 -5.84 10.30 9.65
N GLU A 23 -6.69 10.06 8.67
CA GLU A 23 -7.44 8.81 8.56
C GLU A 23 -6.76 7.92 7.50
N TRP A 24 -6.15 6.84 7.96
CA TRP A 24 -5.39 5.93 7.11
C TRP A 24 -6.27 4.81 6.53
N ALA A 25 -7.40 4.50 7.17
CA ALA A 25 -8.39 3.58 6.64
C ALA A 25 -9.37 4.27 5.68
N GLY A 26 -10.12 3.47 4.92
CA GLY A 26 -11.31 3.98 4.23
C GLY A 26 -12.45 4.21 5.22
N TRP A 27 -13.51 4.90 4.78
CA TRP A 27 -14.71 5.06 5.58
C TRP A 27 -15.68 3.90 5.33
N TRP A 28 -16.29 3.38 6.40
CA TRP A 28 -17.30 2.34 6.30
C TRP A 28 -18.60 2.94 5.77
N THR A 29 -19.26 2.26 4.84
CA THR A 29 -20.52 2.74 4.22
C THR A 29 -21.58 3.08 5.26
N SER A 30 -21.75 2.24 6.30
CA SER A 30 -22.69 2.54 7.39
C SER A 30 -22.36 3.85 8.14
N THR A 31 -21.09 4.22 8.20
CA THR A 31 -20.65 5.48 8.83
C THR A 31 -20.94 6.67 7.92
N THR A 32 -20.60 6.58 6.63
CA THR A 32 -20.84 7.66 5.66
C THR A 32 -22.34 7.90 5.46
N ASP A 33 -23.14 6.84 5.37
CA ASP A 33 -24.60 6.92 5.25
C ASP A 33 -25.22 7.66 6.44
N ARG A 34 -24.73 7.36 7.66
CA ARG A 34 -25.16 8.06 8.88
C ARG A 34 -24.75 9.54 8.85
N TRP A 35 -23.53 9.85 8.44
CA TRP A 35 -23.06 11.24 8.36
C TRP A 35 -23.88 12.07 7.37
N HIS A 36 -24.27 11.51 6.22
CA HIS A 36 -25.16 12.20 5.29
C HIS A 36 -26.53 12.51 5.91
N ALA A 37 -27.08 11.60 6.71
CA ALA A 37 -28.32 11.86 7.46
C ALA A 37 -28.14 12.92 8.58
N GLU A 38 -26.92 13.07 9.10
CA GLU A 38 -26.55 14.02 10.16
C GLU A 38 -26.09 15.39 9.64
N GLY A 39 -25.95 15.56 8.33
CA GLY A 39 -25.66 16.86 7.69
C GLY A 39 -24.40 16.94 6.82
N LEU A 40 -23.70 15.82 6.57
CA LEU A 40 -22.64 15.78 5.56
C LEU A 40 -23.24 16.02 4.15
N PRO A 41 -22.75 17.00 3.37
CA PRO A 41 -23.25 17.26 2.02
C PRO A 41 -23.25 16.00 1.14
N ALA A 42 -24.33 15.79 0.39
CA ALA A 42 -24.56 14.56 -0.37
C ALA A 42 -23.60 14.35 -1.56
N ASP A 43 -22.93 15.41 -2.01
CA ASP A 43 -21.91 15.39 -3.06
C ASP A 43 -20.51 15.02 -2.52
N ILE A 44 -20.30 15.05 -1.20
CA ILE A 44 -19.05 14.67 -0.56
C ILE A 44 -19.06 13.16 -0.29
N THR A 45 -18.68 12.37 -1.30
CA THR A 45 -18.65 10.90 -1.21
C THR A 45 -17.25 10.31 -1.27
N ASP A 46 -16.29 11.04 -1.85
CA ASP A 46 -14.90 10.60 -1.96
C ASP A 46 -14.17 10.63 -0.60
N ARG A 47 -13.28 9.67 -0.36
CA ARG A 47 -12.51 9.55 0.88
C ARG A 47 -11.78 10.85 1.23
N TYR A 48 -11.11 11.47 0.25
CA TYR A 48 -10.29 12.65 0.48
C TYR A 48 -11.14 13.91 0.61
N ALA A 49 -12.25 14.00 -0.12
CA ALA A 49 -13.24 15.06 0.07
C ALA A 49 -13.82 15.05 1.50
N ILE A 50 -14.09 13.86 2.06
CA ILE A 50 -14.52 13.71 3.46
C ILE A 50 -13.42 14.15 4.43
N CYS A 51 -12.15 13.79 4.18
CA CYS A 51 -11.03 14.26 5.00
C CYS A 51 -10.95 15.80 5.01
N GLN A 52 -11.08 16.43 3.84
CA GLN A 52 -11.08 17.89 3.71
C GLN A 52 -12.26 18.52 4.46
N HIS A 53 -13.46 17.96 4.35
CA HIS A 53 -14.65 18.43 5.06
C HIS A 53 -14.44 18.49 6.57
N PHE A 54 -13.77 17.47 7.13
CA PHE A 54 -13.47 17.40 8.57
C PHE A 54 -12.15 18.10 8.98
N GLY A 55 -11.45 18.75 8.04
CA GLY A 55 -10.19 19.43 8.31
C GLY A 55 -9.01 18.50 8.64
N LEU A 56 -9.08 17.24 8.17
CA LEU A 56 -7.99 16.27 8.28
C LEU A 56 -6.91 16.53 7.23
N ASP A 57 -5.68 16.08 7.50
CA ASP A 57 -4.60 16.11 6.53
C ASP A 57 -4.80 15.03 5.45
N VAL A 58 -4.64 15.41 4.19
CA VAL A 58 -4.87 14.51 3.05
C VAL A 58 -3.60 13.77 2.68
N TYR A 59 -3.63 12.44 2.88
CA TYR A 59 -2.57 11.53 2.48
C TYR A 59 -3.11 10.62 1.38
N LYS A 60 -2.78 10.94 0.12
CA LYS A 60 -3.17 10.10 -1.01
C LYS A 60 -2.34 8.83 -1.01
N GLN A 61 -3.01 7.69 -1.09
CA GLN A 61 -2.37 6.39 -0.95
C GLN A 61 -2.62 5.54 -2.20
N ASP A 62 -1.54 4.93 -2.68
CA ASP A 62 -1.59 3.88 -3.70
C ASP A 62 -1.02 2.56 -3.15
N TRP A 63 -1.46 1.45 -3.73
CA TRP A 63 -0.98 0.11 -3.39
C TRP A 63 -0.49 -0.59 -4.65
N PHE A 64 0.79 -0.86 -4.71
CA PHE A 64 1.39 -1.58 -5.83
C PHE A 64 1.44 -3.07 -5.49
N GLY A 65 0.60 -3.85 -6.17
CA GLY A 65 0.48 -5.27 -5.96
C GLY A 65 1.59 -6.06 -6.64
N VAL A 66 2.24 -6.96 -5.88
CA VAL A 66 3.28 -7.86 -6.41
C VAL A 66 2.70 -8.98 -7.28
N CYS A 67 1.41 -9.28 -7.14
CA CYS A 67 0.75 -10.33 -7.90
C CYS A 67 -0.04 -9.77 -9.05
N GLY A 68 0.21 -10.30 -10.24
CA GLY A 68 -0.57 -10.00 -11.43
C GLY A 68 -1.98 -10.61 -11.37
N PRO A 69 -2.85 -10.25 -12.34
CA PRO A 69 -4.23 -10.72 -12.41
C PRO A 69 -4.38 -12.24 -12.42
N ASP A 70 -3.42 -12.94 -13.02
CA ASP A 70 -3.44 -14.40 -13.18
C ASP A 70 -2.71 -15.15 -12.06
N CYS A 71 -2.30 -14.46 -10.99
CA CYS A 71 -1.63 -15.12 -9.87
C CYS A 71 -2.56 -16.12 -9.18
N PRO A 72 -2.11 -17.36 -8.92
CA PRO A 72 -2.87 -18.35 -8.17
C PRO A 72 -3.33 -17.80 -6.82
N GLN A 73 -4.48 -18.30 -6.38
CA GLN A 73 -5.07 -17.93 -5.09
C GLN A 73 -4.95 -19.08 -4.09
N PRO A 74 -4.76 -18.78 -2.80
CA PRO A 74 -4.75 -19.80 -1.76
C PRO A 74 -6.12 -20.50 -1.68
N THR A 75 -6.10 -21.79 -1.41
CA THR A 75 -7.33 -22.62 -1.37
C THR A 75 -8.16 -22.38 -0.11
N SER A 76 -7.53 -21.90 0.96
CA SER A 76 -8.19 -21.54 2.22
C SER A 76 -7.52 -20.35 2.90
N HIS A 77 -8.23 -19.72 3.84
CA HIS A 77 -7.65 -18.66 4.66
C HIS A 77 -6.38 -19.16 5.37
N GLY A 78 -5.30 -18.37 5.26
CA GLY A 78 -4.01 -18.67 5.90
C GLY A 78 -3.15 -19.72 5.20
N SER A 79 -3.65 -20.36 4.13
CA SER A 79 -2.83 -21.20 3.26
C SER A 79 -1.98 -20.37 2.29
N GLY A 80 -0.89 -20.96 1.81
CA GLY A 80 -0.06 -20.41 0.74
C GLY A 80 -0.48 -20.91 -0.64
N ILE A 81 0.28 -20.50 -1.65
CA ILE A 81 0.18 -20.94 -3.05
C ILE A 81 1.41 -21.74 -3.51
N ILE A 82 2.46 -21.82 -2.68
CA ILE A 82 3.66 -22.62 -2.93
C ILE A 82 4.06 -23.39 -1.67
N ASP A 83 4.73 -24.54 -1.86
CA ASP A 83 5.34 -25.30 -0.77
C ASP A 83 6.86 -25.47 -0.92
N SER A 84 7.38 -25.32 -2.14
CA SER A 84 8.80 -25.52 -2.45
C SER A 84 9.35 -24.48 -3.43
N LYS A 85 10.65 -24.56 -3.71
CA LYS A 85 11.32 -23.74 -4.72
C LYS A 85 10.76 -23.99 -6.13
N GLU A 86 10.47 -25.23 -6.48
CA GLU A 86 9.90 -25.59 -7.78
C GLU A 86 8.50 -25.01 -7.97
N ASP A 87 7.72 -24.90 -6.88
CA ASP A 87 6.43 -24.22 -6.90
C ASP A 87 6.61 -22.71 -7.07
N TYR A 88 7.61 -22.12 -6.40
CA TYR A 88 7.96 -20.71 -6.57
C TYR A 88 8.32 -20.38 -8.02
N GLU A 89 9.19 -21.18 -8.65
CA GLU A 89 9.56 -21.03 -10.06
C GLU A 89 8.34 -21.13 -11.00
N ARG A 90 7.35 -21.95 -10.64
CA ARG A 90 6.11 -22.09 -11.41
C ARG A 90 5.21 -20.87 -11.31
N VAL A 91 5.14 -20.23 -10.14
CA VAL A 91 4.29 -19.03 -9.95
C VAL A 91 4.98 -17.73 -10.35
N LEU A 92 6.32 -17.72 -10.44
CA LEU A 92 7.14 -16.56 -10.75
C LEU A 92 6.65 -15.73 -11.96
N PRO A 93 6.20 -16.32 -13.09
CA PRO A 93 5.67 -15.57 -14.23
C PRO A 93 4.41 -14.75 -13.95
N HIS A 94 3.70 -15.03 -12.84
CA HIS A 94 2.50 -14.31 -12.41
C HIS A 94 2.78 -13.29 -11.31
N LEU A 95 4.04 -13.19 -10.88
CA LEU A 95 4.53 -12.24 -9.89
C LEU A 95 5.25 -11.09 -10.61
N TYR A 96 5.48 -10.00 -9.88
CA TYR A 96 6.35 -8.89 -10.28
C TYR A 96 5.92 -8.23 -11.61
N PRO A 97 4.71 -7.66 -11.69
CA PRO A 97 4.27 -6.96 -12.89
C PRO A 97 5.26 -5.85 -13.28
N ALA A 98 5.59 -5.76 -14.58
CA ALA A 98 6.61 -4.83 -15.09
C ALA A 98 6.18 -3.35 -15.02
N HIS A 99 4.88 -3.07 -15.04
CA HIS A 99 4.32 -1.71 -15.00
C HIS A 99 3.23 -1.62 -13.92
N PRO A 100 3.60 -1.64 -12.63
CA PRO A 100 2.63 -1.60 -11.53
C PRO A 100 2.12 -0.19 -11.22
N VAL A 101 2.81 0.85 -11.70
CA VAL A 101 2.50 2.25 -11.40
C VAL A 101 1.61 2.84 -12.49
N ASP A 102 0.47 3.40 -12.07
CA ASP A 102 -0.35 4.27 -12.92
C ASP A 102 0.31 5.66 -13.01
N VAL A 103 1.18 5.82 -14.01
CA VAL A 103 2.01 7.03 -14.18
C VAL A 103 1.15 8.28 -14.38
N GLU A 104 0.04 8.17 -15.12
CA GLU A 104 -0.85 9.32 -15.38
C GLU A 104 -1.47 9.82 -14.06
N ARG A 105 -2.03 8.91 -13.26
CA ARG A 105 -2.56 9.24 -11.94
C ARG A 105 -1.50 9.84 -11.01
N TRP A 106 -0.28 9.31 -11.01
CA TRP A 106 0.81 9.83 -10.18
C TRP A 106 1.30 11.20 -10.61
N GLN A 107 1.26 11.52 -11.91
CA GLN A 107 1.56 12.86 -12.41
C GLN A 107 0.52 13.89 -11.98
N GLU A 108 -0.76 13.54 -12.00
CA GLU A 108 -1.85 14.37 -11.48
C GLU A 108 -1.67 14.63 -9.98
N TRP A 109 -1.45 13.57 -9.20
CA TRP A 109 -1.21 13.67 -7.76
C TRP A 109 0.04 14.48 -7.41
N ALA A 110 1.08 14.40 -8.23
CA ALA A 110 2.28 15.21 -8.06
C ALA A 110 2.00 16.72 -8.25
N GLU A 111 1.09 17.09 -9.16
CA GLU A 111 0.67 18.48 -9.30
C GLU A 111 -0.11 18.97 -8.08
N GLU A 112 -1.04 18.16 -7.57
CA GLU A 112 -1.75 18.47 -6.31
C GLU A 112 -0.78 18.59 -5.12
N GLN A 113 0.20 17.70 -5.03
CA GLN A 113 1.23 17.76 -3.98
C GLN A 113 2.06 19.05 -4.07
N ARG A 114 2.36 19.53 -5.29
CA ARG A 114 3.09 20.79 -5.50
C ARG A 114 2.33 22.00 -4.95
N GLN A 115 1.00 21.96 -4.95
CA GLN A 115 0.15 23.00 -4.34
C GLN A 115 0.24 23.00 -2.81
N GLY A 116 0.69 21.89 -2.20
CA GLY A 116 1.02 21.78 -0.78
C GLY A 116 -0.06 21.18 0.11
N ASP A 117 -1.23 20.86 -0.46
CA ASP A 117 -2.41 20.43 0.29
C ASP A 117 -2.47 18.91 0.52
N VAL A 118 -1.61 18.14 -0.13
CA VAL A 118 -1.57 16.68 0.00
C VAL A 118 -0.16 16.16 0.25
N VAL A 119 -0.08 15.03 0.95
CA VAL A 119 1.10 14.16 0.98
C VAL A 119 0.79 12.92 0.14
N LEU A 120 1.80 12.39 -0.55
CA LEU A 120 1.68 11.16 -1.33
C LEU A 120 2.37 10.02 -0.58
N TRP A 121 1.73 8.86 -0.59
CA TRP A 121 2.23 7.62 0.01
C TRP A 121 1.91 6.47 -0.95
N PHE A 122 2.87 5.58 -1.22
CA PHE A 122 2.59 4.27 -1.79
C PHE A 122 2.97 3.12 -0.85
N THR A 123 2.28 2.00 -1.01
CA THR A 123 2.57 0.76 -0.28
C THR A 123 3.00 -0.34 -1.23
N VAL A 124 4.03 -1.08 -0.84
CA VAL A 124 4.47 -2.35 -1.45
C VAL A 124 4.44 -3.45 -0.38
N ASP A 125 4.40 -4.71 -0.79
CA ASP A 125 4.51 -5.82 0.16
C ASP A 125 5.89 -5.80 0.85
N GLY A 126 5.90 -6.00 2.17
CA GLY A 126 7.14 -6.21 2.91
C GLY A 126 7.60 -7.67 2.88
N PHE A 127 8.89 -7.91 3.13
CA PHE A 127 9.53 -9.24 3.06
C PHE A 127 8.81 -10.33 3.89
N PHE A 128 8.32 -9.98 5.08
CA PHE A 128 7.55 -10.92 5.91
C PHE A 128 6.17 -11.20 5.32
N TRP A 129 5.45 -10.16 4.90
CA TRP A 129 4.09 -10.29 4.40
C TRP A 129 4.02 -11.06 3.08
N PHE A 130 4.95 -10.76 2.16
CA PHE A 130 4.97 -11.40 0.85
C PHE A 130 5.27 -12.90 0.96
N ALA A 131 6.33 -13.27 1.69
CA ALA A 131 6.65 -14.67 1.90
C ALA A 131 5.54 -15.43 2.65
N ARG A 132 4.88 -14.80 3.63
CA ARG A 132 3.67 -15.34 4.28
C ARG A 132 2.54 -15.59 3.29
N ARG A 133 2.35 -14.72 2.31
CA ARG A 133 1.30 -14.86 1.28
C ARG A 133 1.59 -16.03 0.33
N LEU A 134 2.87 -16.24 0.02
CA LEU A 134 3.31 -17.34 -0.83
C LEU A 134 3.26 -18.69 -0.11
N LEU A 135 3.79 -18.81 1.11
CA LEU A 135 3.94 -20.08 1.83
C LEU A 135 2.79 -20.38 2.80
N GLY A 136 1.96 -19.38 3.10
CA GLY A 136 0.94 -19.45 4.15
C GLY A 136 1.50 -19.08 5.53
N ILE A 137 0.61 -19.02 6.54
CA ILE A 137 0.94 -18.48 7.87
C ILE A 137 2.01 -19.32 8.57
N GLU A 138 1.79 -20.63 8.67
CA GLU A 138 2.62 -21.51 9.49
C GLU A 138 3.93 -21.85 8.79
N LYS A 139 3.87 -22.36 7.56
CA LYS A 139 5.06 -22.78 6.79
C LYS A 139 6.05 -21.64 6.60
N HIS A 140 5.58 -20.42 6.38
CA HIS A 140 6.46 -19.26 6.28
C HIS A 140 7.35 -19.06 7.52
N LEU A 141 6.81 -19.29 8.72
CA LEU A 141 7.57 -19.11 9.96
C LEU A 141 8.71 -20.12 10.08
N PHE A 142 8.53 -21.33 9.56
CA PHE A 142 9.56 -22.37 9.53
C PHE A 142 10.51 -22.24 8.34
N ALA A 143 10.07 -21.64 7.23
CA ALA A 143 10.86 -21.52 5.99
C ALA A 143 12.18 -20.77 6.15
N PHE A 144 12.30 -19.88 7.16
CA PHE A 144 13.59 -19.26 7.49
C PHE A 144 14.67 -20.28 7.89
N TYR A 145 14.26 -21.42 8.45
CA TYR A 145 15.15 -22.52 8.84
C TYR A 145 15.12 -23.66 7.82
N ASP A 146 13.93 -24.05 7.36
CA ASP A 146 13.74 -25.22 6.48
C ASP A 146 14.09 -24.93 5.01
N GLN A 147 13.93 -23.69 4.56
CA GLN A 147 14.11 -23.28 3.15
C GLN A 147 14.83 -21.92 3.03
N PRO A 148 16.01 -21.73 3.65
CA PRO A 148 16.66 -20.42 3.73
C PRO A 148 17.03 -19.86 2.35
N GLU A 149 17.43 -20.72 1.40
CA GLU A 149 17.75 -20.29 0.03
C GLU A 149 16.52 -19.77 -0.70
N LEU A 150 15.36 -20.41 -0.52
CA LEU A 150 14.09 -19.95 -1.10
C LEU A 150 13.68 -18.60 -0.49
N MET A 151 13.80 -18.45 0.83
CA MET A 151 13.51 -17.19 1.51
C MET A 151 14.40 -16.05 1.02
N HIS A 152 15.69 -16.32 0.80
CA HIS A 152 16.60 -15.35 0.20
C HIS A 152 16.18 -14.97 -1.22
N GLN A 153 15.83 -15.96 -2.05
CA GLN A 153 15.40 -15.71 -3.42
C GLN A 153 14.11 -14.86 -3.47
N ILE A 154 13.07 -15.22 -2.71
CA ILE A 154 11.81 -14.46 -2.63
C ILE A 154 12.08 -13.00 -2.22
N ASN A 155 12.96 -12.78 -1.24
CA ASN A 155 13.30 -11.45 -0.76
C ASN A 155 14.13 -10.66 -1.78
N SER A 156 15.07 -11.30 -2.47
CA SER A 156 15.86 -10.67 -3.54
C SER A 156 14.96 -10.24 -4.70
N ASP A 157 14.12 -11.15 -5.21
CA ASP A 157 13.21 -10.85 -6.32
C ASP A 157 12.21 -9.74 -5.94
N LEU A 158 11.70 -9.76 -4.70
CA LEU A 158 10.85 -8.68 -4.18
C LEU A 158 11.60 -7.35 -4.08
N ALA A 159 12.85 -7.36 -3.62
CA ALA A 159 13.65 -6.14 -3.52
C ALA A 159 13.90 -5.52 -4.90
N ASP A 160 14.25 -6.34 -5.90
CA ASP A 160 14.45 -5.90 -7.27
C ASP A 160 13.17 -5.28 -7.86
N TRP A 161 12.02 -5.91 -7.59
CA TRP A 161 10.74 -5.37 -8.03
C TRP A 161 10.35 -4.06 -7.30
N ILE A 162 10.62 -3.95 -6.00
CA ILE A 162 10.38 -2.70 -5.25
C ILE A 162 11.24 -1.56 -5.80
N LEU A 163 12.49 -1.83 -6.17
CA LEU A 163 13.35 -0.83 -6.82
C LEU A 163 12.76 -0.40 -8.17
N LEU A 164 12.30 -1.35 -8.98
CA LEU A 164 11.60 -1.07 -10.24
C LEU A 164 10.33 -0.23 -10.05
N VAL A 165 9.58 -0.44 -8.96
CA VAL A 165 8.40 0.39 -8.62
C VAL A 165 8.80 1.82 -8.29
N ILE A 166 9.89 2.00 -7.54
CA ILE A 166 10.38 3.32 -7.10
C ILE A 166 10.98 4.12 -8.27
N GLU A 167 11.56 3.44 -9.26
CA GLU A 167 12.16 4.06 -10.44
C GLU A 167 11.15 4.51 -11.51
N GLN A 168 9.90 4.01 -11.45
CA GLN A 168 8.80 4.38 -12.35
C GLN A 168 8.05 5.63 -11.89
#